data_AF-A0A2A2QSN7-F1
#
_entry.id   AF-A0A2A2QSN7-F1
#
_cell.length_a   1.000
_cell.length_b   1.000
_cell.length_c   1.000
_cell.angle_alpha   90.00
_cell.angle_beta   90.00
_cell.angle_gamma   90.00
#
_symmetry.space_group_name_H-M   'P 1'
#
loop_
_entity.id
_entity.type
_entity.pdbx_description
1 polymer ?
#
loop_
_entity_poly.entity_id
_entity_poly.type
_entity_poly.pdbx_seq_one_letter_code
_entity_poly.pdbx_strand_id
1 'polypeptide(L)' 'MSIEVLQSEVSALAPEERRRLMAFMVAMEDNGRADYAASLAQRIDNTSPDRWRTPEQCERELGLD' A
#
# COMPACT_ATOMS: atom_id res chain seq x y z
N MET A 1 -19.71 7.44 -7.62
CA MET A 1 -19.86 6.20 -8.42
C MET A 1 -19.58 5.05 -7.48
N SER A 2 -20.47 4.06 -7.33
CA SER A 2 -20.27 2.98 -6.35
C SER A 2 -19.40 1.86 -6.91
N ILE A 3 -18.87 1.02 -6.03
CA ILE A 3 -18.04 -0.12 -6.43
C ILE A 3 -18.84 -1.15 -7.25
N GLU A 4 -20.14 -1.31 -6.98
CA GLU A 4 -20.99 -2.22 -7.75
C GLU A 4 -21.15 -1.75 -9.21
N VAL A 5 -21.26 -0.44 -9.43
CA VAL A 5 -21.31 0.13 -10.78
C VAL A 5 -20.00 -0.13 -11.53
N LEU A 6 -18.86 0.04 -10.88
CA LEU A 6 -17.55 -0.29 -11.46
C LEU A 6 -17.42 -1.78 -11.81
N GLN A 7 -17.91 -2.68 -10.96
CA GLN A 7 -17.90 -4.12 -11.23
C GLN A 7 -18.75 -4.48 -12.46
N SER A 8 -19.92 -3.86 -12.61
CA SER A 8 -20.78 -4.01 -13.78
C SER A 8 -20.05 -3.59 -15.07
N GLU A 9 -19.47 -2.39 -15.08
CA GLU A 9 -18.73 -1.87 -16.24
C GLU A 9 -17.53 -2.77 -16.60
N VAL A 10 -16.75 -3.20 -15.60
CA VAL A 10 -15.60 -4.10 -15.82
C VAL A 10 -16.03 -5.47 -16.33
N SER A 11 -17.20 -5.96 -15.90
CA SER A 11 -17.78 -7.22 -16.38
C SER A 11 -18.29 -7.14 -17.83
N ALA A 12 -18.56 -5.94 -18.33
CA ALA A 12 -18.98 -5.68 -19.71
C ALA A 12 -17.82 -5.51 -20.70
N LEU A 13 -16.61 -5.22 -20.22
CA LEU A 13 -15.42 -5.01 -21.06
C LEU A 13 -15.04 -6.23 -21.91
N ALA A 14 -14.38 -5.99 -23.05
CA ALA A 14 -13.79 -7.07 -23.83
C ALA A 14 -12.68 -7.78 -23.02
N PRO A 15 -12.40 -9.08 -23.25
CA PRO A 15 -11.39 -9.83 -22.50
C PRO A 15 -10.00 -9.19 -22.52
N GLU A 16 -9.64 -8.50 -23.61
CA GLU A 16 -8.36 -7.81 -23.75
C GLU A 16 -8.29 -6.54 -22.89
N GLU A 17 -9.39 -5.79 -22.81
CA GLU A 17 -9.50 -4.60 -21.98
C GLU A 17 -9.48 -4.95 -20.49
N ARG A 18 -10.12 -6.07 -20.10
CA ARG A 18 -10.04 -6.59 -18.73
C ARG A 18 -8.61 -6.96 -18.33
N ARG A 19 -7.82 -7.54 -19.25
CA ARG A 19 -6.40 -7.85 -18.99
C ARG A 19 -5.58 -6.58 -18.80
N ARG A 20 -5.80 -5.55 -19.62
CA ARG A 20 -5.12 -4.25 -19.47
C ARG A 20 -5.48 -3.58 -18.16
N LEU A 21 -6.75 -3.64 -17.75
CA LEU A 21 -7.20 -3.10 -16.46
C LEU A 21 -6.56 -3.85 -15.27
N MET A 22 -6.50 -5.19 -15.31
CA MET A 22 -5.82 -5.97 -14.27
C MET A 22 -4.34 -5.60 -14.17
N ALA A 23 -3.64 -5.48 -15.31
CA ALA A 23 -2.23 -5.05 -15.33
C ALA A 23 -2.04 -3.66 -14.73
N PHE A 24 -2.96 -2.73 -15.01
CA PHE A 24 -2.95 -1.39 -14.44
C PHE A 24 -3.19 -1.41 -12.91
N MET A 25 -4.14 -2.22 -12.43
CA MET A 25 -4.39 -2.36 -10.98
C MET A 25 -3.17 -2.91 -10.24
N VAL A 26 -2.49 -3.91 -10.82
CA VAL A 26 -1.23 -4.45 -10.26
C VAL A 26 -0.14 -3.38 -10.21
N ALA A 27 0.02 -2.58 -11.27
CA ALA A 27 1.00 -1.49 -11.30
C ALA A 27 0.68 -0.38 -10.29
N MET A 28 -0.61 -0.10 -10.02
CA MET A 28 -1.00 0.83 -8.97
C MET A 28 -0.70 0.31 -7.56
N GLU A 29 -0.95 -0.98 -7.32
CA GLU A 29 -0.62 -1.61 -6.03
C GLU A 29 0.90 -1.60 -5.79
N ASP A 30 1.68 -1.89 -6.84
CA ASP A 30 3.15 -1.89 -6.77
C ASP A 30 3.73 -0.49 -6.53
N ASN A 31 3.18 0.56 -7.15
CA ASN A 31 3.56 1.95 -6.84
C ASN A 31 3.28 2.29 -5.37
N GLY A 32 2.15 1.87 -4.81
CA GLY A 32 1.86 2.03 -3.38
C GLY A 32 2.88 1.32 -2.48
N ARG A 33 3.42 0.18 -2.94
CA ARG A 33 4.51 -0.53 -2.25
C ARG A 33 5.86 0.15 -2.40
N ALA A 34 6.15 0.77 -3.54
CA ALA A 34 7.38 1.53 -3.76
C ALA A 34 7.43 2.76 -2.83
N ASP A 35 6.32 3.50 -2.71
CA ASP A 35 6.22 4.63 -1.79
C ASP A 35 6.32 4.19 -0.32
N TYR A 36 5.68 3.06 0.01
CA TYR A 36 5.82 2.45 1.34
C TYR A 36 7.25 2.01 1.64
N ALA A 37 7.93 1.39 0.67
CA ALA A 37 9.32 0.97 0.80
C ALA A 37 10.28 2.18 0.93
N ALA A 38 10.03 3.27 0.19
CA ALA A 38 10.80 4.50 0.32
C ALA A 38 10.58 5.17 1.68
N SER A 39 9.35 5.20 2.18
CA SER A 39 9.03 5.66 3.53
C SER A 39 9.74 4.82 4.60
N LEU A 40 9.76 3.49 4.43
CA LEU A 40 10.43 2.59 5.34
C LEU A 40 11.96 2.79 5.31
N ALA A 41 12.56 2.92 4.13
CA ALA A 41 13.98 3.20 3.97
C ALA A 41 14.37 4.51 4.67
N GLN A 42 13.58 5.58 4.49
CA GLN A 42 13.79 6.85 5.19
C GLN A 42 13.72 6.70 6.72
N ARG A 43 12.83 5.84 7.23
CA ARG A 43 12.74 5.56 8.66
C ARG A 43 13.92 4.75 9.19
N ILE A 44 14.43 3.79 8.41
CA ILE A 44 15.59 2.96 8.77
C ILE A 44 16.87 3.78 8.77
N ASP A 45 17.05 4.66 7.78
CA ASP A 45 18.22 5.54 7.66
C ASP A 45 18.16 6.75 8.60
N ASN A 46 17.14 6.84 9.47
CA ASN A 46 16.98 7.93 10.41
C ASN A 46 17.99 7.81 11.57
N THR A 47 19.06 8.59 11.47
CA THR A 47 20.16 8.63 12.46
C THR A 47 19.90 9.54 13.66
N SER A 48 18.75 10.24 13.70
CA SER A 48 18.37 11.16 14.79
C SER A 48 17.81 10.39 15.99
N PRO A 49 18.55 10.28 17.12
CA PRO A 49 18.14 9.46 18.27
C PRO A 49 16.89 10.00 18.98
N ASP A 50 16.60 11.29 18.85
CA ASP A 50 15.41 11.98 19.35
C ASP A 50 14.11 11.51 18.67
N ARG A 51 14.22 10.83 17.52
CA ARG A 51 13.09 10.29 16.75
C ARG A 51 12.92 8.79 16.89
N TRP A 52 13.77 8.14 17.67
CA TRP A 52 13.69 6.71 17.91
C TRP A 52 12.62 6.41 18.95
N ARG A 53 11.85 5.34 18.73
CA ARG A 53 10.86 4.89 19.69
C ARG A 53 11.54 4.20 20.87
N THR A 54 10.94 4.33 22.05
CA THR A 54 11.36 3.55 23.21
C THR A 54 10.83 2.12 23.11
N PRO A 55 11.46 1.14 23.79
CA PRO A 55 10.97 -0.24 23.82
C PRO A 55 9.50 -0.36 24.23
N GLU A 56 9.07 0.40 25.24
CA GLU A 56 7.71 0.40 25.78
C GLU A 56 6.69 0.95 24.77
N GLN A 57 7.11 1.87 23.90
CA GLN A 57 6.27 2.37 22.81
C GLN A 57 6.09 1.33 21.71
N CYS A 58 7.11 0.51 21.46
CA CYS A 58 7.02 -0.60 20.51
C CYS A 58 6.12 -1.72 21.04
N GLU A 59 6.23 -2.08 22.32
CA GLU A 59 5.41 -3.10 22.96
C GLU A 59 3.91 -2.76 22.89
N ARG A 60 3.54 -1.50 23.15
CA ARG A 60 2.16 -1.04 23.04
C ARG A 60 1.58 -1.11 21.63
N GLU A 61 2.35 -0.76 20.61
CA GLU A 61 1.87 -0.83 19.21
C GLU A 61 1.73 -2.25 18.70
N LEU A 62 2.58 -3.16 19.20
CA LEU A 62 2.53 -4.58 18.86
C LEU A 62 1.49 -5.35 19.68
N GLY A 63 0.81 -4.68 20.63
CA GLY A 63 -0.17 -5.32 21.52
C GLY A 63 0.44 -6.35 22.45
N LEU A 64 1.69 -6.11 22.86
CA LEU A 64 2.48 -6.99 23.75
C LEU A 64 2.47 -6.52 25.21
N ASP A 65 1.89 -5.34 25.49
CA ASP A 65 1.58 -4.78 26.81
C ASP A 65 0.36 -5.46 27.47
#